data_AF-A0A401P0Z8-F1
#
_entry.id   AF-A0A401P0Z8-F1
#
_cell.length_a   1.000
_cell.length_b   1.000
_cell.length_c   1.000
_cell.angle_alpha   90.00
_cell.angle_beta   90.00
_cell.angle_gamma   90.00
#
_symmetry.space_group_name_H-M   'P 1'
#
loop_
_entity.id
_entity.type
_entity.pdbx_description
1 polymer ?
#
loop_
_entity_poly.entity_id
_entity_poly.type
_entity_poly.pdbx_seq_one_letter_code
_entity_poly.pdbx_strand_id
1 'polypeptide(L)'
;MHFGRSNAGGRGVAVGPIVSSDRSDIFCDNENGPNFLFKNNGDGTFTDIAAQAGIDDPHQHGRGLALADFNRDGKVDVVYGNWMGPHRFYLQTSVNGRVQFRVRSCDYFI
;
A
#
# COMPACT_ATOMS: atom_id res chain seq x y z
N MET A 1 -14.81 -5.91 -14.12
CA MET A 1 -15.42 -5.11 -13.04
C MET A 1 -14.67 -3.79 -12.97
N HIS A 2 -15.35 -2.65 -13.06
CA HIS A 2 -14.73 -1.33 -13.00
C HIS A 2 -14.91 -0.80 -11.56
N PHE A 3 -13.83 -0.68 -10.80
CA PHE A 3 -13.88 -0.14 -9.44
C PHE A 3 -14.04 1.38 -9.54
N GLY A 4 -15.28 1.86 -9.42
CA GLY A 4 -15.58 3.28 -9.51
C GLY A 4 -15.20 4.03 -8.23
N ARG A 5 -14.02 4.68 -8.21
CA ARG A 5 -13.68 5.87 -7.41
C ARG A 5 -12.57 6.67 -8.08
N SER A 6 -12.63 8.01 -7.91
CA SER A 6 -11.69 9.10 -8.25
C SER A 6 -10.73 8.90 -9.43
N ASN A 7 -10.64 9.89 -10.33
CA ASN A 7 -9.57 10.01 -11.34
C ASN A 7 -8.19 10.12 -10.66
N ALA A 8 -7.63 9.00 -10.21
CA ALA A 8 -6.26 8.90 -9.75
C ALA A 8 -5.37 8.61 -10.95
N GLY A 9 -4.27 9.34 -11.07
CA GLY A 9 -3.25 9.06 -12.08
C GLY A 9 -2.41 7.87 -11.63
N GLY A 10 -2.83 6.64 -11.96
CA GLY A 10 -2.08 5.43 -11.59
C GLY A 10 -0.64 5.48 -12.09
N ARG A 11 0.34 5.25 -11.20
CA ARG A 11 1.77 5.36 -11.54
C ARG A 11 2.50 4.03 -11.44
N GLY A 12 2.19 3.24 -10.42
CA GLY A 12 2.87 1.98 -10.13
C GLY A 12 1.93 0.97 -9.48
N VAL A 13 2.25 -0.30 -9.69
CA VAL A 13 1.53 -1.43 -9.11
C VAL A 13 2.53 -2.47 -8.61
N ALA A 14 2.26 -3.06 -7.46
CA ALA A 14 2.88 -4.32 -7.06
C ALA A 14 1.83 -5.34 -6.64
N VAL A 15 2.20 -6.59 -6.85
CA VAL A 15 1.37 -7.75 -6.58
C VAL A 15 2.16 -8.69 -5.67
N GLY A 16 1.54 -9.17 -4.61
CA GLY A 16 2.17 -10.08 -3.67
C GLY A 16 1.27 -10.42 -2.48
N PRO A 17 1.71 -11.30 -1.57
CA PRO A 17 0.98 -11.64 -0.35
C PRO A 17 1.09 -10.51 0.68
N ILE A 18 0.49 -9.36 0.38
CA ILE A 18 0.66 -8.14 1.18
C ILE A 18 -0.07 -8.29 2.52
N VAL A 19 -1.37 -8.59 2.47
CA VAL A 19 -2.24 -8.78 3.64
C VAL A 19 -2.86 -10.17 3.69
N SER A 20 -2.83 -10.90 2.58
CA SER A 20 -3.30 -12.27 2.43
C SER A 20 -2.13 -13.25 2.59
N SER A 21 -2.35 -14.32 3.35
CA SER A 21 -1.31 -15.31 3.67
C SER A 21 -0.87 -16.18 2.48
N ASP A 22 -1.79 -16.45 1.56
CA ASP A 22 -1.65 -17.47 0.50
C ASP A 22 -2.17 -16.98 -0.86
N ARG A 23 -2.52 -15.69 -0.96
CA ARG A 23 -3.11 -15.07 -2.15
C ARG A 23 -2.38 -13.79 -2.49
N SER A 24 -2.41 -13.43 -3.77
CA SER A 24 -1.89 -12.16 -4.24
C SER A 24 -2.91 -11.05 -4.03
N ASP A 25 -2.51 -10.04 -3.27
CA ASP A 25 -3.15 -8.73 -3.17
C ASP A 25 -2.46 -7.75 -4.13
N ILE A 26 -3.05 -6.57 -4.30
CA ILE A 26 -2.53 -5.54 -5.21
C ILE A 26 -2.42 -4.21 -4.46
N PHE A 27 -1.24 -3.61 -4.49
CA PHE A 27 -1.04 -2.22 -4.05
C PHE A 27 -0.75 -1.34 -5.25
N CYS A 28 -1.44 -0.19 -5.32
CA CYS A 28 -1.26 0.80 -6.38
C CYS A 28 -0.89 2.14 -5.74
N ASP A 29 0.25 2.70 -6.15
CA ASP A 29 0.56 4.10 -5.86
C ASP A 29 -0.07 5.00 -6.94
N ASN A 30 -0.53 6.17 -6.49
CA ASN A 30 -1.34 7.06 -7.30
C ASN A 30 -0.83 8.50 -7.24
N GLU A 31 -1.19 9.25 -8.26
CA GLU A 31 -1.06 10.69 -8.30
C GLU A 31 -2.42 11.38 -8.18
N ASN A 32 -2.47 12.51 -7.48
CA ASN A 32 -3.66 13.35 -7.33
C ASN A 32 -4.84 12.62 -6.66
N GLY A 33 -4.54 11.67 -5.77
CA GLY A 33 -5.55 10.90 -5.06
C GLY A 33 -4.95 9.81 -4.17
N PRO A 34 -5.79 9.09 -3.42
CA PRO A 34 -5.35 8.02 -2.54
C PRO A 34 -4.75 6.84 -3.30
N ASN A 35 -3.75 6.20 -2.71
CA ASN A 35 -3.29 4.87 -3.07
C ASN A 35 -4.39 3.83 -2.80
N PHE A 36 -4.33 2.70 -3.51
CA PHE A 36 -5.26 1.59 -3.33
C PHE A 36 -4.56 0.33 -2.85
N LEU A 37 -5.24 -0.44 -2.00
CA LEU A 37 -4.79 -1.74 -1.52
C LEU A 37 -5.94 -2.72 -1.69
N PHE A 38 -5.94 -3.44 -2.81
CA PHE A 38 -6.96 -4.42 -3.13
C PHE A 38 -6.61 -5.76 -2.51
N LYS A 39 -7.30 -6.09 -1.42
CA LYS A 39 -7.25 -7.41 -0.81
C LYS A 39 -8.01 -8.42 -1.67
N ASN A 40 -7.39 -9.56 -1.94
CA ASN A 40 -8.02 -10.65 -2.67
C ASN A 40 -8.94 -11.48 -1.76
N ASN A 41 -10.23 -11.53 -2.11
CA ASN A 41 -11.25 -12.23 -1.32
C ASN A 41 -11.28 -13.75 -1.57
N GLY A 42 -10.57 -14.24 -2.60
CA GLY A 42 -10.48 -15.66 -2.94
C GLY A 42 -11.61 -16.17 -3.85
N ASP A 43 -12.56 -15.32 -4.23
CA ASP A 43 -13.71 -15.64 -5.08
C ASP A 43 -13.69 -14.89 -6.43
N GLY A 44 -12.51 -14.39 -6.81
CA GLY A 44 -12.34 -13.53 -7.99
C GLY A 44 -12.74 -12.07 -7.77
N THR A 45 -13.14 -11.69 -6.55
CA THR A 45 -13.39 -10.31 -6.17
C THR A 45 -12.27 -9.72 -5.31
N PHE A 46 -12.24 -8.40 -5.25
CA PHE A 46 -11.28 -7.63 -4.45
C PHE A 46 -11.99 -6.56 -3.63
N THR A 47 -11.42 -6.26 -2.47
CA THR A 47 -11.88 -5.15 -1.61
C THR A 47 -10.74 -4.16 -1.43
N ASP A 48 -10.98 -2.90 -1.76
CA ASP A 48 -10.06 -1.82 -1.40
C ASP A 48 -10.11 -1.57 0.11
N ILE A 49 -8.95 -1.77 0.75
CA ILE A 49 -8.77 -1.61 2.18
C ILE A 49 -7.74 -0.52 2.54
N ALA A 50 -7.28 0.29 1.59
CA ALA A 50 -6.14 1.20 1.81
C ALA A 50 -6.36 2.16 2.99
N ALA A 51 -7.51 2.83 3.02
CA ALA A 51 -7.86 3.77 4.08
C ALA A 51 -8.03 3.06 5.43
N GLN A 52 -8.69 1.89 5.46
CA GLN A 52 -8.85 1.12 6.69
C GLN A 52 -7.51 0.60 7.22
N ALA A 53 -6.55 0.31 6.33
CA ALA A 53 -5.22 -0.18 6.68
C ALA A 53 -4.22 0.96 6.94
N GLY A 54 -4.56 2.22 6.68
CA GLY A 54 -3.72 3.40 6.94
C GLY A 54 -2.63 3.65 5.90
N ILE A 55 -2.83 3.22 4.64
CA ILE A 55 -1.83 3.32 3.56
C ILE A 55 -2.34 4.08 2.32
N ASP A 56 -3.51 4.73 2.42
CA ASP A 56 -4.12 5.47 1.30
C ASP A 56 -3.40 6.79 0.96
N ASP A 57 -2.74 7.45 1.91
CA ASP A 57 -1.88 8.64 1.72
C ASP A 57 -2.40 9.66 0.67
N PRO A 58 -3.62 10.21 0.85
CA PRO A 58 -4.40 10.88 -0.19
C PRO A 58 -3.84 12.20 -0.73
N HIS A 59 -2.73 12.68 -0.15
CA HIS A 59 -2.16 14.00 -0.45
C HIS A 59 -0.76 13.92 -1.06
N GLN A 60 -0.35 12.73 -1.51
CA GLN A 60 0.97 12.50 -2.10
C GLN A 60 0.88 12.10 -3.57
N HIS A 61 2.03 12.09 -4.24
CA HIS A 61 2.15 11.83 -5.67
C HIS A 61 3.12 10.66 -5.89
N GLY A 62 2.60 9.44 -5.77
CA GLY A 62 3.37 8.19 -5.83
C GLY A 62 4.23 8.07 -7.09
N ARG A 63 5.45 7.56 -6.92
CA ARG A 63 6.47 7.33 -7.96
C ARG A 63 7.28 6.10 -7.60
N GLY A 64 6.84 4.96 -8.10
CA GLY A 64 7.57 3.71 -7.98
C GLY A 64 7.48 3.16 -6.56
N LEU A 65 7.37 1.85 -6.46
CA LEU A 65 7.11 1.17 -5.21
C LEU A 65 7.80 -0.19 -5.18
N ALA A 66 8.06 -0.68 -3.97
CA ALA A 66 8.60 -2.00 -3.74
C ALA A 66 7.95 -2.65 -2.52
N LEU A 67 7.89 -3.98 -2.56
CA LEU A 67 7.42 -4.83 -1.48
C LEU A 67 8.61 -5.65 -0.97
N ALA A 68 8.80 -5.69 0.34
CA ALA A 68 9.78 -6.57 0.98
C ALA A 68 9.43 -6.76 2.46
N ASP A 69 9.96 -7.77 3.10
CA ASP A 69 10.01 -7.85 4.57
C ASP A 69 11.30 -7.15 5.04
N PHE A 70 11.22 -5.84 5.28
CA PHE A 70 12.42 -5.02 5.52
C PHE A 70 12.93 -5.17 6.95
N ASN A 71 12.03 -5.40 7.91
CA ASN A 71 12.37 -5.55 9.32
C ASN A 71 12.56 -7.02 9.76
N ARG A 72 12.33 -7.98 8.85
CA ARG A 72 12.44 -9.43 9.07
C ARG A 72 11.44 -9.98 10.10
N ASP A 73 10.25 -9.38 10.18
CA ASP A 73 9.19 -9.84 11.07
C ASP A 73 8.22 -10.85 10.41
N GLY A 74 8.51 -11.23 9.17
CA GLY A 74 7.71 -12.17 8.38
C GLY A 74 6.49 -11.53 7.72
N LYS A 75 6.35 -10.21 7.75
CA LYS A 75 5.26 -9.46 7.13
C LYS A 75 5.79 -8.65 5.95
N VAL A 76 4.95 -8.52 4.92
CA VAL A 76 5.29 -7.67 3.77
C VAL A 76 5.08 -6.20 4.13
N ASP A 77 6.16 -5.44 4.05
CA ASP A 77 6.19 -3.99 4.18
C ASP A 77 6.11 -3.33 2.80
N VAL A 78 5.81 -2.03 2.79
CA VAL A 78 5.66 -1.23 1.56
C VAL A 78 6.56 -0.01 1.60
N VAL A 79 7.35 0.19 0.56
CA VAL A 79 8.05 1.46 0.32
C VAL A 79 7.61 2.03 -1.01
N TYR A 80 7.41 3.34 -1.07
CA TYR A 80 7.16 4.01 -2.35
C TYR A 80 7.69 5.45 -2.36
N GLY A 81 8.08 5.89 -3.56
CA GLY A 81 8.60 7.22 -3.81
C GLY A 81 7.49 8.24 -3.99
N ASN A 82 7.77 9.52 -3.75
CA ASN A 82 6.81 10.60 -3.96
C ASN A 82 7.48 11.70 -4.79
N TRP A 83 6.76 12.27 -5.75
CA TRP A 83 7.22 13.44 -6.46
C TRP A 83 6.97 14.69 -5.61
N MET A 84 8.04 15.41 -5.28
CA MET A 84 8.00 16.65 -4.46
C MET A 84 7.37 16.48 -3.07
N GLY A 85 7.34 15.25 -2.54
CA GLY A 85 6.79 14.93 -1.23
C GLY A 85 7.67 13.91 -0.50
N PRO A 86 7.42 13.68 0.81
CA PRO A 86 8.15 12.70 1.59
C PRO A 86 7.97 11.30 1.03
N HIS A 87 9.08 10.58 0.80
CA HIS A 87 9.02 9.14 0.54
C HIS A 87 8.36 8.41 1.70
N ARG A 88 7.71 7.29 1.40
CA ARG A 88 7.01 6.51 2.41
C ARG A 88 7.66 5.15 2.58
N PHE A 89 7.90 4.82 3.83
CA PHE A 89 8.23 3.48 4.26
C PHE A 89 7.25 3.06 5.35
N TYR A 90 6.38 2.11 4.99
CA TYR A 90 5.35 1.55 5.85
C TYR A 90 5.78 0.18 6.35
N LEU A 91 5.84 0.05 7.67
CA LEU A 91 5.93 -1.27 8.29
C LEU A 91 4.54 -1.85 8.46
N GLN A 92 4.36 -3.10 8.07
CA GLN A 92 3.14 -3.84 8.32
C GLN A 92 3.07 -4.28 9.78
N THR A 93 1.95 -3.99 10.42
CA THR A 93 1.70 -4.32 11.81
C THR A 93 0.34 -4.99 11.96
N SER A 94 0.06 -5.51 13.14
CA SER A 94 -1.23 -6.10 13.47
C SER A 94 -1.72 -5.50 14.79
N VAL A 95 -2.88 -4.86 14.77
CA VAL A 95 -3.52 -4.29 15.97
C VAL A 95 -4.87 -4.98 16.13
N ASN A 96 -5.06 -5.69 17.25
CA ASN A 96 -6.29 -6.45 17.53
C ASN A 96 -6.67 -7.41 16.38
N GLY A 97 -5.69 -8.08 15.78
CA GLY A 97 -5.89 -9.01 14.67
C GLY A 97 -6.17 -8.36 13.31
N ARG A 98 -6.18 -7.02 13.21
CA ARG A 98 -6.31 -6.29 11.94
C ARG A 98 -4.96 -5.82 11.45
N VAL A 99 -4.72 -6.01 10.14
CA VAL A 99 -3.55 -5.47 9.45
C VAL A 99 -3.62 -3.94 9.45
N GLN A 100 -2.48 -3.30 9.74
CA GLN A 100 -2.31 -1.85 9.75
C GLN A 100 -0.90 -1.51 9.27
N PHE A 101 -0.76 -0.45 8.50
CA PHE A 101 0.51 0.07 8.05
C PHE A 101 0.86 1.31 8.85
N ARG A 102 2.08 1.36 9.37
CA ARG A 102 2.59 2.52 10.10
C ARG A 102 3.74 3.13 9.34
N VAL A 103 3.64 4.42 9.04
CA VAL A 103 4.77 5.19 8.54
C VAL A 103 5.86 5.15 9.60
N ARG A 104 7.04 4.62 9.25
CA ARG A 104 8.26 4.99 9.97
C ARG A 104 8.60 6.40 9.51
N SER A 105 8.65 7.34 10.45
CA SER A 105 9.23 8.66 10.17
C SER A 105 10.68 8.42 9.71
N CYS A 106 10.88 8.44 8.41
CA CYS A 106 12.21 8.57 7.83
C CYS A 106 12.59 10.04 7.94
N ASP A 107 12.97 10.47 9.14
CA ASP A 107 13.95 11.53 9.24
C ASP A 107 15.21 10.94 8.61
N TYR A 108 15.50 11.30 7.36
CA TYR A 108 16.68 10.90 6.58
C TYR A 108 16.70 9.45 6.05
N PHE A 109 16.00 9.22 4.93
CA PHE A 109 16.51 8.33 3.88
C PHE A 109 16.43 9.04 2.53
N ILE A 110 17.15 10.15 2.43
CA ILE A 110 17.99 10.64 1.32
C ILE A 110 18.75 11.88 1.83
#